data_AF-A0A069ID27-F1
#
_entry.id   AF-A0A069ID27-F1
#
_cell.length_a   1.000
_cell.length_b   1.000
_cell.length_c   1.000
_cell.angle_alpha   90.00
_cell.angle_beta   90.00
_cell.angle_gamma   90.00
#
_symmetry.space_group_name_H-M   'P 1'
#
loop_
_entity.id
_entity.type
_entity.pdbx_description
1 polymer ?
#
loop_
_entity_poly.entity_id
_entity_poly.type
_entity_poly.pdbx_seq_one_letter_code
_entity_poly.pdbx_strand_id
1 'polypeptide(L)' 'MHGFAKSLAGEVAKNGVTANTVSPGFIAAKMVMAVPQEILDTKVIPHIPVGRLGEPEEVDALVVY' A
#
# COMPACT_ATOMS: atom_id res chain seq x y z
N MET A 1 -11.94 3.10 -0.57
CA MET A 1 -11.82 1.67 -0.18
C MET A 1 -11.92 1.45 1.33
N HIS A 2 -11.26 2.23 2.18
CA HIS A 2 -11.36 2.07 3.66
C HIS A 2 -12.81 2.02 4.20
N GLY A 3 -13.71 2.88 3.69
CA GLY A 3 -15.13 2.85 4.10
C GLY A 3 -15.85 1.55 3.79
N PHE A 4 -15.52 0.90 2.66
CA PHE A 4 -16.08 -0.41 2.30
C PHE A 4 -15.60 -1.49 3.27
N ALA A 5 -14.29 -1.57 3.53
CA ALA A 5 -13.74 -2.55 4.47
C ALA A 5 -14.33 -2.37 5.88
N LYS A 6 -14.52 -1.11 6.33
CA LYS A 6 -15.13 -0.82 7.62
C LYS A 6 -16.58 -1.32 7.73
N SER A 7 -17.41 -1.05 6.72
CA SER A 7 -18.79 -1.54 6.70
C SER A 7 -18.82 -3.08 6.66
N LEU A 8 -18.06 -3.68 5.74
CA LEU A 8 -18.01 -5.13 5.58
C LEU A 8 -17.55 -5.83 6.85
N ALA A 9 -16.49 -5.33 7.51
CA ALA A 9 -15.99 -5.88 8.76
C ALA A 9 -17.08 -5.96 9.83
N GLY A 10 -17.94 -4.94 9.93
CA GLY A 10 -19.08 -4.94 10.86
C GLY A 10 -20.15 -5.97 10.51
N GLU A 11 -20.43 -6.16 9.23
CA GLU A 11 -21.43 -7.11 8.73
C GLU A 11 -21.01 -8.58 8.96
N VAL A 12 -19.74 -8.90 8.73
CA VAL A 12 -19.26 -10.29 8.74
C VAL A 12 -18.63 -10.73 10.07
N ALA A 13 -18.43 -9.81 11.03
CA ALA A 13 -17.77 -10.11 12.31
C ALA A 13 -18.41 -11.27 13.08
N LYS A 14 -19.75 -11.40 13.04
CA LYS A 14 -20.47 -12.50 13.71
C LYS A 14 -20.12 -13.89 13.16
N ASN A 15 -19.61 -13.95 11.93
CA ASN A 15 -19.18 -15.18 11.27
C ASN A 15 -17.68 -15.47 11.50
N GLY A 16 -17.00 -14.70 12.34
CA GLY A 16 -15.57 -14.86 12.60
C GLY A 16 -14.67 -14.39 11.46
N VAL A 17 -15.19 -13.61 10.51
CA VAL A 17 -14.43 -13.09 9.37
C VAL A 17 -13.99 -11.66 9.65
N THR A 18 -12.76 -11.32 9.25
CA THR A 18 -12.21 -9.96 9.35
C THR A 18 -12.04 -9.34 7.96
N ALA A 19 -12.25 -8.03 7.84
CA ALA A 19 -11.94 -7.28 6.62
C ALA A 19 -11.09 -6.05 6.97
N ASN A 20 -9.89 -5.97 6.37
CA ASN A 20 -8.91 -4.92 6.63
C ASN A 20 -8.48 -4.26 5.31
N THR A 21 -7.67 -3.20 5.38
CA THR A 21 -7.12 -2.54 4.20
C THR A 21 -5.68 -2.14 4.46
N VAL A 22 -4.81 -2.41 3.50
CA VAL A 22 -3.45 -1.88 3.44
C VAL A 22 -3.41 -0.78 2.38
N SER A 23 -2.88 0.38 2.75
CA SER A 23 -2.76 1.55 1.87
C SER A 23 -1.28 1.88 1.64
N PRO A 24 -0.58 1.17 0.75
CA PRO A 24 0.82 1.42 0.49
C PRO A 24 1.02 2.76 -0.23
N GLY A 25 2.19 3.37 -0.01
CA GLY A 25 2.67 4.51 -0.80
C GLY A 25 3.23 4.05 -2.15
N PHE A 26 4.30 4.71 -2.62
CA PHE A 26 4.99 4.28 -3.84
C PHE A 26 5.87 3.06 -3.56
N ILE A 27 5.54 1.94 -4.21
CA ILE A 27 6.26 0.67 -4.12
C ILE A 27 6.99 0.41 -5.45
N ALA A 28 8.19 -0.14 -5.40
CA ALA A 28 9.04 -0.49 -6.54
C ALA A 28 8.50 -1.67 -7.39
N ALA A 29 7.19 -1.68 -7.66
CA ALA A 29 6.55 -2.65 -8.53
C ALA A 29 6.73 -2.28 -10.01
N LYS A 30 6.55 -3.27 -10.89
CA LYS A 30 6.76 -3.15 -12.35
C LYS A 30 6.19 -1.88 -12.99
N MET A 31 5.00 -1.44 -12.56
CA MET A 31 4.35 -0.24 -13.08
C MET A 31 5.04 1.06 -12.62
N VAL A 32 5.46 1.14 -11.36
CA VAL A 32 6.15 2.32 -10.82
C VAL A 32 7.55 2.42 -11.40
N MET A 33 8.23 1.28 -11.57
CA MET A 33 9.55 1.22 -12.20
C MET A 33 9.54 1.55 -13.70
N ALA A 34 8.37 1.57 -14.35
CA ALA A 34 8.22 2.01 -15.73
C ALA A 34 8.12 3.54 -15.86
N VAL A 35 7.97 4.27 -14.75
CA VAL A 35 7.99 5.73 -14.73
C VAL A 35 9.43 6.20 -14.95
N PRO A 36 9.66 7.23 -15.81
CA PRO A 36 10.99 7.78 -16.00
C PRO A 36 11.66 8.16 -14.69
N GLN A 37 12.93 7.78 -14.54
CA GLN A 37 13.69 7.96 -13.29
C GLN A 37 13.71 9.42 -12.83
N GLU A 38 13.85 10.38 -13.74
CA GLU A 38 13.81 11.81 -13.43
C GLU A 38 12.51 12.23 -12.73
N ILE A 39 11.36 11.65 -13.12
CA ILE A 39 10.07 11.94 -12.48
C ILE A 39 10.05 11.34 -11.07
N LEU A 40 10.54 10.11 -10.90
CA LEU A 40 10.63 9.48 -9.59
C LEU A 40 11.50 10.32 -8.64
N ASP A 41 12.67 10.75 -9.11
CA ASP A 41 13.65 11.50 -8.32
C ASP A 41 13.20 12.92 -7.99
N THR A 42 12.46 13.58 -8.88
CA THR A 42 12.07 15.00 -8.69
C THR A 42 10.66 15.20 -8.17
N LYS A 43 9.74 14.25 -8.38
CA LYS A 43 8.31 14.40 -8.05
C LYS A 43 7.78 13.37 -7.06
N VAL A 44 8.51 12.29 -6.79
CA VAL A 44 8.05 11.22 -5.90
C VAL A 44 8.93 11.13 -4.66
N ILE A 45 10.19 10.75 -4.83
CA ILE A 45 11.14 10.52 -3.73
C ILE A 45 11.26 11.70 -2.76
N PRO A 46 11.29 12.99 -3.19
CA PRO A 46 11.37 14.12 -2.28
C PRO A 46 10.18 14.25 -1.31
N HIS A 47 9.04 13.64 -1.63
CA HIS A 47 7.86 13.62 -0.77
C HIS A 47 7.80 12.39 0.13
N ILE A 48 8.73 11.44 -0.02
CA ILE A 48 8.82 10.26 0.82
C ILE A 48 9.82 10.53 1.95
N PRO A 49 9.40 10.58 3.23
CA PRO A 49 10.30 10.93 4.33
C PRO A 49 11.51 10.02 4.47
N VAL A 50 11.39 8.73 4.13
CA VAL A 50 12.49 7.76 4.15
C VAL A 50 13.40 7.82 2.91
N GLY A 51 13.07 8.65 1.92
CA GLY A 51 13.91 8.93 0.76
C GLY A 51 14.02 7.80 -0.27
N ARG A 52 13.14 6.80 -0.23
CA ARG A 52 13.11 5.70 -1.22
C ARG A 52 11.71 5.18 -1.47
N LEU A 53 11.55 4.46 -2.57
CA LEU A 53 10.37 3.62 -2.79
C LEU A 53 10.35 2.46 -1.77
N GLY A 54 9.16 2.00 -1.41
CA GLY A 54 9.00 0.76 -0.66
C GLY A 54 9.26 -0.47 -1.54
N GLU A 55 9.66 -1.57 -0.94
CA GLU A 55 9.79 -2.86 -1.61
C GLU A 55 8.48 -3.67 -1.48
N PRO A 56 8.11 -4.50 -2.47
CA PRO A 56 6.91 -5.34 -2.40
C PRO A 56 6.83 -6.19 -1.13
N GLU A 57 7.97 -6.73 -0.67
CA GLU A 57 8.07 -7.60 0.51
C GLU A 57 7.69 -6.86 1.80
N GLU A 58 7.85 -5.53 1.86
CA GLU A 58 7.43 -4.71 3.00
C GLU A 58 5.90 -4.65 3.11
N VAL A 59 5.19 -4.72 1.98
CA VAL A 59 3.73 -4.81 1.94
C VAL A 59 3.26 -6.23 2.25
N ASP A 60 3.94 -7.24 1.72
CA ASP A 60 3.61 -8.65 1.97
C ASP A 60 3.69 -8.99 3.46
N ALA A 61 4.74 -8.52 4.13
CA ALA A 61 4.90 -8.69 5.57
C ALA A 61 3.71 -8.13 6.39
N LEU A 62 3.08 -7.06 5.91
CA LEU A 62 1.92 -6.46 6.56
C LEU A 62 0.62 -7.23 6.28
N VAL A 63 0.51 -7.88 5.13
CA VAL A 63 -0.70 -8.67 4.77
C VAL A 63 -0.71 -10.02 5.45
N VAL A 64 0.46 -10.61 5.72
CA VAL A 64 0.60 -11.91 6.40
C VAL A 64 0.36 -11.83 7.90
N TYR A 65 0.51 -10.65 8.51
CA TYR A 65 0.37 -10.42 9.95
C TYR A 65 -1.09 -10.42 10.41
#